data_AF-A0A9X8DJT2-F1
#
_entry.id   AF-A0A9X8DJT2-F1
#
_cell.length_a   1.000
_cell.length_b   1.000
_cell.length_c   1.000
_cell.angle_alpha   90.00
_cell.angle_beta   90.00
_cell.angle_gamma   90.00
#
_symmetry.space_group_name_H-M   'P 1'
#
loop_
_entity.id
_entity.type
_entity.pdbx_description
1 polymer ?
#
loop_
_entity_poly.entity_id
_entity_poly.type
_entity_poly.pdbx_seq_one_letter_code
_entity_poly.pdbx_strand_id
1 'polypeptide(L)'
;DLGVSTGDGFITLLVAICFHQFFEGVAVGSSAVTAFSNIRSSIFTAVAYSLTTPLGIAIGIAVNSSYSNTSVTSLWVRGVLDSVAGGILVYTGIVELLTYQYTINQEFHAKSGGSRSLNYLFLWLGAASMAIIGKWA
;
A
#
# COMPACT_ATOMS: atom_id res chain seq x y z
N ASP A 1 -14.78 1.26 1.66
CA ASP A 1 -15.05 1.81 3.01
C ASP A 1 -15.02 3.32 3.09
N LEU A 2 -13.93 4.03 2.78
CA LEU A 2 -13.90 5.51 2.90
C LEU A 2 -15.03 6.25 2.16
N GLY A 3 -15.43 5.80 0.97
CA GLY A 3 -16.51 6.44 0.20
C GLY A 3 -17.93 6.19 0.73
N VAL A 4 -18.10 5.35 1.75
CA VAL A 4 -19.40 4.91 2.30
C VAL A 4 -19.49 5.02 3.84
N SER A 5 -18.38 5.27 4.54
CA SER A 5 -18.34 5.45 6.00
C SER A 5 -18.76 6.86 6.43
N THR A 6 -19.44 6.99 7.58
CA THR A 6 -19.85 8.26 8.20
C THR A 6 -19.46 8.31 9.68
N GLY A 7 -19.33 9.51 10.28
CA GLY A 7 -19.04 9.71 11.71
C GLY A 7 -17.57 9.47 12.11
N ASP A 8 -17.32 9.18 13.39
CA ASP A 8 -15.96 9.06 13.98
C ASP A 8 -15.09 7.97 13.33
N GLY A 9 -15.72 6.91 12.81
CA GLY A 9 -15.04 5.86 12.06
C GLY A 9 -14.41 6.37 10.75
N PHE A 10 -15.02 7.36 10.10
CA PHE A 10 -14.47 7.96 8.88
C PHE A 10 -13.14 8.66 9.14
N ILE A 11 -13.04 9.47 10.21
CA ILE A 11 -11.80 10.19 10.54
C ILE A 11 -10.69 9.20 10.87
N THR A 12 -10.99 8.15 11.62
CA THR A 12 -10.03 7.11 11.98
C THR A 12 -9.49 6.39 10.73
N LEU A 13 -10.39 5.94 9.85
CA LEU A 13 -10.06 5.30 8.57
C LEU A 13 -9.25 6.23 7.66
N LEU A 14 -9.64 7.52 7.59
CA LEU A 14 -8.98 8.51 6.76
C LEU A 14 -7.53 8.72 7.22
N VAL A 15 -7.32 8.89 8.53
CA VAL A 15 -5.98 9.04 9.10
C VAL A 15 -5.13 7.79 8.81
N ALA A 16 -5.68 6.59 9.05
CA ALA A 16 -4.96 5.34 8.79
C ALA A 16 -4.54 5.19 7.32
N ILE A 17 -5.46 5.47 6.38
CA ILE A 17 -5.20 5.38 4.94
C ILE A 17 -4.23 6.47 4.47
N CYS A 18 -4.29 7.69 5.01
CA CYS A 18 -3.31 8.73 4.69
C CYS A 18 -1.88 8.31 5.06
N PHE A 19 -1.67 7.73 6.24
CA PHE A 19 -0.36 7.21 6.63
C PHE A 19 0.08 6.03 5.76
N HIS A 20 -0.82 5.09 5.47
CA HIS A 20 -0.53 3.95 4.60
C HIS A 20 -0.08 4.41 3.21
N GLN A 21 -0.90 5.23 2.55
CA GLN A 21 -0.67 5.69 1.18
C GLN A 21 0.57 6.59 1.09
N PHE A 22 0.92 7.29 2.16
CA PHE A 22 2.15 8.08 2.20
C PHE A 22 3.40 7.18 2.08
N PHE A 23 3.50 6.13 2.90
CA PHE A 23 4.66 5.24 2.86
C PHE A 23 4.73 4.43 1.57
N GLU A 24 3.58 3.93 1.10
CA GLU A 24 3.51 3.22 -0.17
C GLU A 24 3.85 4.16 -1.35
N GLY A 25 3.40 5.42 -1.32
CA GLY A 25 3.75 6.43 -2.32
C GLY A 25 5.24 6.77 -2.38
N VAL A 26 5.91 6.86 -1.21
CA VAL A 26 7.38 7.03 -1.16
C VAL A 26 8.10 5.81 -1.75
N ALA A 27 7.63 4.59 -1.43
CA ALA A 27 8.19 3.35 -1.97
C ALA A 27 8.03 3.26 -3.50
N VAL A 28 6.82 3.51 -4.01
CA VAL A 28 6.53 3.53 -5.46
C VAL A 28 7.35 4.62 -6.16
N GLY A 29 7.43 5.81 -5.60
CA GLY A 29 8.21 6.92 -6.16
C GLY A 29 9.71 6.62 -6.26
N SER A 30 10.31 6.09 -5.18
CA SER A 30 11.73 5.71 -5.17
C SER A 30 12.05 4.58 -6.15
N SER A 31 11.13 3.62 -6.29
CA SER A 31 11.24 2.52 -7.24
C SER A 31 11.11 3.03 -8.68
N ALA A 32 10.17 3.93 -8.95
CA ALA A 32 9.93 4.49 -10.29
C ALA A 32 11.15 5.26 -10.81
N VAL A 33 11.78 6.10 -9.97
CA VAL A 33 13.00 6.85 -10.32
C VAL A 33 14.17 5.92 -10.67
N THR A 34 14.23 4.74 -10.04
CA THR A 34 15.28 3.75 -10.31
C THR A 34 14.94 2.87 -11.52
N ALA A 35 13.67 2.57 -11.74
CA ALA A 35 13.19 1.69 -12.80
C ALA A 35 13.15 2.35 -14.18
N PHE A 36 12.88 3.66 -14.27
CA PHE A 36 12.75 4.36 -15.53
C PHE A 36 13.93 5.31 -15.79
N SER A 37 14.51 5.23 -16.99
CA SER A 37 15.55 6.16 -17.44
C SER A 37 15.01 7.56 -17.74
N ASN A 38 13.70 7.69 -18.01
CA ASN A 38 13.06 8.97 -18.29
C ASN A 38 12.24 9.44 -17.09
N ILE A 39 12.56 10.65 -16.61
CA ILE A 39 11.84 11.31 -15.52
C ILE A 39 10.34 11.47 -15.80
N ARG A 40 9.95 11.62 -17.08
CA ARG A 40 8.53 11.71 -17.48
C ARG A 40 7.76 10.44 -17.10
N SER A 41 8.36 9.27 -17.31
CA SER A 41 7.73 7.99 -16.95
C SER A 41 7.63 7.85 -15.43
N SER A 42 8.66 8.27 -14.68
CA SER A 42 8.63 8.27 -13.22
C SER A 42 7.53 9.19 -12.67
N ILE A 43 7.42 10.40 -13.21
CA ILE A 43 6.35 11.36 -12.85
C ILE A 43 4.98 10.80 -13.22
N PHE A 44 4.85 10.17 -14.39
CA PHE A 44 3.60 9.57 -14.81
C PHE A 44 3.15 8.47 -13.84
N THR A 45 4.05 7.58 -13.42
CA THR A 45 3.74 6.55 -12.42
C THR A 45 3.32 7.16 -11.08
N ALA A 46 4.02 8.20 -10.61
CA ALA A 46 3.67 8.90 -9.37
C ALA A 46 2.29 9.58 -9.43
N VAL A 47 1.97 10.23 -10.56
CA VAL A 47 0.67 10.87 -10.78
C VAL A 47 -0.45 9.82 -10.89
N ALA A 48 -0.22 8.75 -11.64
CA ALA A 48 -1.19 7.65 -11.80
C ALA A 48 -1.51 7.00 -10.45
N TYR A 49 -0.48 6.71 -9.64
CA TYR A 49 -0.65 6.19 -8.27
C TYR A 49 -1.46 7.17 -7.41
N SER A 50 -1.08 8.46 -7.41
CA SER A 50 -1.73 9.48 -6.59
C SER A 50 -3.20 9.72 -6.94
N LEU A 51 -3.60 9.52 -8.20
CA LEU A 51 -4.98 9.68 -8.65
C LEU A 51 -5.85 8.45 -8.38
N THR A 52 -5.25 7.27 -8.20
CA THR A 52 -6.01 6.01 -8.04
C THR A 52 -6.91 6.05 -6.81
N THR A 53 -6.38 6.49 -5.66
CA THR A 53 -7.13 6.57 -4.39
C THR A 53 -8.31 7.56 -4.43
N PRO A 54 -8.13 8.84 -4.84
CA PRO A 54 -9.26 9.78 -4.92
C PRO A 54 -10.30 9.37 -5.97
N LEU A 55 -9.90 8.76 -7.09
CA LEU A 55 -10.84 8.18 -8.05
C LEU A 55 -11.68 7.06 -7.42
N GLY A 56 -11.04 6.16 -6.67
CA GLY A 56 -11.73 5.10 -5.94
C GLY A 56 -12.72 5.64 -4.90
N ILE A 57 -12.33 6.67 -4.14
CA ILE A 57 -13.21 7.34 -3.17
C ILE A 57 -14.40 7.99 -3.88
N ALA A 58 -14.17 8.70 -4.99
CA ALA A 58 -15.23 9.36 -5.76
C ALA A 58 -16.26 8.36 -6.30
N ILE A 59 -15.80 7.23 -6.85
CA ILE A 59 -16.67 6.13 -7.29
C ILE A 59 -17.46 5.58 -6.09
N GLY A 60 -16.80 5.35 -4.95
CA GLY A 60 -17.45 4.87 -3.73
C GLY A 60 -18.57 5.80 -3.25
N ILE A 61 -18.36 7.11 -3.29
CA ILE A 61 -19.38 8.12 -2.97
C ILE A 61 -20.53 8.07 -3.98
N ALA A 62 -20.23 7.94 -5.28
CA ALA A 62 -21.24 7.91 -6.33
C ALA A 62 -22.20 6.72 -6.22
N VAL A 63 -21.71 5.56 -5.75
CA VAL A 63 -22.53 4.35 -5.58
C VAL A 63 -23.04 4.14 -4.15
N ASN A 64 -22.77 5.07 -3.22
CA ASN A 64 -23.06 4.87 -1.79
C ASN A 64 -24.55 4.62 -1.50
N SER A 65 -25.45 5.25 -2.27
CA SER A 65 -26.90 5.16 -2.05
C SER A 65 -27.49 3.78 -2.33
N SER A 66 -26.84 3.00 -3.19
CA SER A 66 -27.25 1.63 -3.55
C SER A 66 -26.46 0.57 -2.77
N TYR A 67 -25.46 0.97 -1.98
CA TYR A 67 -24.57 0.07 -1.28
C TYR A 67 -25.07 -0.20 0.15
N SER A 68 -25.12 -1.48 0.51
CA SER A 68 -25.41 -1.91 1.89
C SER A 68 -24.28 -2.80 2.39
N ASN A 69 -23.62 -2.38 3.47
CA ASN A 69 -22.52 -3.10 4.13
C ASN A 69 -22.92 -4.48 4.68
N THR A 70 -24.22 -4.77 4.80
CA THR A 70 -24.74 -6.02 5.36
C THR A 70 -25.31 -6.96 4.31
N SER A 71 -25.34 -6.55 3.03
CA SER A 71 -25.83 -7.40 1.95
C SER A 71 -24.85 -8.53 1.64
N VAL A 72 -25.36 -9.75 1.45
CA VAL A 72 -24.57 -10.94 1.12
C VAL A 72 -23.71 -10.72 -0.13
N THR A 73 -24.26 -10.07 -1.17
CA THR A 73 -23.52 -9.75 -2.40
C THR A 73 -22.36 -8.80 -2.12
N SER A 74 -22.55 -7.79 -1.25
CA SER A 74 -21.50 -6.83 -0.90
C SER A 74 -20.33 -7.50 -0.16
N LEU A 75 -20.64 -8.45 0.73
CA LEU A 75 -19.66 -9.21 1.50
C LEU A 75 -18.84 -10.13 0.60
N TRP A 76 -19.47 -10.80 -0.36
CA TRP A 76 -18.76 -11.63 -1.34
C TRP A 76 -17.84 -10.81 -2.22
N VAL A 77 -18.34 -9.71 -2.80
CA VAL A 77 -17.54 -8.84 -3.66
C VAL A 77 -16.36 -8.26 -2.89
N ARG A 78 -16.61 -7.72 -1.69
CA ARG A 78 -15.56 -7.18 -0.82
C ARG A 78 -14.54 -8.25 -0.47
N GLY A 79 -14.97 -9.41 0.01
CA GLY A 79 -14.08 -10.49 0.41
C GLY A 79 -13.19 -10.99 -0.73
N VAL A 80 -13.74 -11.11 -1.95
CA VAL A 80 -12.95 -11.50 -3.14
C VAL A 80 -11.94 -10.42 -3.50
N LEU A 81 -12.36 -9.15 -3.58
CA LEU A 81 -11.47 -8.04 -3.91
C LEU A 81 -10.36 -7.86 -2.87
N ASP A 82 -10.69 -7.94 -1.57
CA ASP A 82 -9.73 -7.85 -0.47
C ASP A 82 -8.73 -9.02 -0.50
N SER A 83 -9.20 -10.24 -0.84
CA SER A 83 -8.32 -11.41 -0.96
C SER A 83 -7.36 -11.30 -2.14
N VAL A 84 -7.85 -10.83 -3.30
CA VAL A 84 -7.01 -10.59 -4.48
C VAL A 84 -5.99 -9.50 -4.21
N ALA A 85 -6.43 -8.37 -3.62
CA ALA A 85 -5.54 -7.26 -3.26
C ALA A 85 -4.48 -7.71 -2.25
N GLY A 86 -4.87 -8.46 -1.21
CA GLY A 86 -3.95 -9.02 -0.23
C GLY A 86 -2.92 -9.97 -0.85
N GLY A 87 -3.35 -10.83 -1.78
CA GLY A 87 -2.46 -11.73 -2.52
C GLY A 87 -1.42 -10.98 -3.36
N ILE A 88 -1.84 -9.94 -4.07
CA ILE A 88 -0.93 -9.07 -4.85
C ILE A 88 0.07 -8.38 -3.92
N LEU A 89 -0.39 -7.81 -2.79
CA LEU A 89 0.48 -7.15 -1.82
C LEU A 89 1.53 -8.10 -1.22
N VAL A 90 1.15 -9.34 -0.90
CA VAL A 90 2.10 -10.35 -0.40
C VAL A 90 3.13 -10.72 -1.47
N TYR A 91 2.70 -10.92 -2.72
CA TYR A 91 3.59 -11.21 -3.84
C TYR A 91 4.57 -10.06 -4.09
N THR A 92 4.08 -8.83 -4.22
CA THR A 92 4.93 -7.65 -4.41
C THR A 92 5.88 -7.44 -3.23
N GLY A 93 5.41 -7.61 -2.00
CA GLY A 93 6.24 -7.48 -0.80
C GLY A 93 7.39 -8.49 -0.76
N ILE A 94 7.09 -9.78 -0.94
CA ILE A 94 8.09 -10.85 -0.78
C ILE A 94 8.94 -11.02 -2.04
N VAL A 95 8.29 -11.16 -3.21
CA VAL A 95 8.93 -11.55 -4.45
C VAL A 95 9.55 -10.34 -5.15
N GLU A 96 8.84 -9.22 -5.24
CA GLU A 96 9.32 -8.07 -6.02
C GLU A 96 10.23 -7.16 -5.19
N LEU A 97 9.87 -6.86 -3.94
CA LEU A 97 10.62 -5.92 -3.11
C LEU A 97 11.72 -6.62 -2.29
N LEU A 98 11.36 -7.57 -1.42
CA LEU A 98 12.32 -8.19 -0.50
C LEU A 98 13.38 -9.02 -1.21
N THR A 99 12.98 -9.82 -2.21
CA THR A 99 13.94 -10.64 -2.96
C THR A 99 14.94 -9.75 -3.72
N TYR A 100 14.47 -8.69 -4.37
CA TYR A 100 15.35 -7.75 -5.07
C TYR A 100 16.32 -7.05 -4.11
N GLN A 101 15.81 -6.48 -3.01
CA GLN A 101 16.61 -5.66 -2.09
C GLN A 101 17.56 -6.45 -1.19
N TYR A 102 17.19 -7.66 -0.77
CA TYR A 102 17.95 -8.43 0.23
C TYR A 102 18.60 -9.70 -0.32
N THR A 103 18.00 -10.33 -1.34
CA THR A 103 18.50 -11.62 -1.85
C THR A 103 19.39 -11.43 -3.07
N ILE A 104 18.98 -10.60 -4.03
CA ILE A 104 19.69 -10.45 -5.31
C ILE A 104 20.75 -9.34 -5.25
N ASN A 105 20.51 -8.27 -4.48
CA ASN A 105 21.37 -7.10 -4.43
C ASN A 105 22.77 -7.40 -3.87
N GLN A 106 23.79 -7.33 -4.73
CA GLN A 106 25.19 -7.59 -4.37
C GLN A 106 25.76 -6.51 -3.44
N GLU A 107 25.31 -5.26 -3.53
CA GLU A 107 25.73 -4.19 -2.63
C GLU A 107 25.23 -4.44 -1.21
N PHE A 108 24.00 -4.95 -1.06
CA PHE A 108 23.49 -5.38 0.24
C PHE A 108 24.35 -6.51 0.81
N HIS A 109 24.83 -7.42 -0.05
CA HIS A 109 25.68 -8.52 0.39
C HIS A 109 27.10 -8.12 0.77
N ALA A 110 27.62 -7.04 0.18
CA ALA A 110 28.91 -6.47 0.52
C ALA A 110 28.92 -5.69 1.86
N LYS A 111 27.75 -5.36 2.43
CA LYS A 111 27.65 -4.65 3.71
C LYS A 111 28.12 -5.51 4.90
N SER A 112 28.63 -4.85 5.93
CA SER A 112 28.99 -5.50 7.20
C SER A 112 27.77 -6.15 7.86
N GLY A 113 27.99 -7.22 8.62
CA GLY A 113 26.91 -7.97 9.28
C GLY A 113 26.04 -7.09 10.19
N GLY A 114 26.64 -6.12 10.89
CA GLY A 114 25.90 -5.15 11.71
C GLY A 114 24.99 -4.24 10.88
N SER A 115 25.45 -3.77 9.72
CA SER A 115 24.63 -2.96 8.81
C SER A 115 23.48 -3.78 8.21
N ARG A 116 23.72 -5.03 7.83
CA ARG A 116 22.67 -5.95 7.35
C ARG A 116 21.59 -6.20 8.40
N SER A 117 22.00 -6.48 9.64
CA SER A 117 21.07 -6.66 10.77
C SER A 117 20.21 -5.42 11.01
N LEU A 118 20.81 -4.22 10.92
CA LEU A 118 20.07 -2.96 11.06
C LEU A 118 19.01 -2.77 9.96
N ASN A 119 19.29 -3.16 8.71
CA ASN A 119 18.28 -3.10 7.63
C ASN A 119 17.11 -4.04 7.90
N TYR A 120 17.37 -5.28 8.36
CA TYR A 120 16.29 -6.20 8.76
C TYR A 120 15.49 -5.65 9.95
N LEU A 121 16.13 -5.02 10.93
CA LEU A 121 15.41 -4.37 12.04
C LEU A 121 14.48 -3.27 11.54
N PHE A 122 14.93 -2.40 10.63
CA PHE A 122 14.07 -1.37 10.04
C PHE A 122 12.92 -1.96 9.22
N LEU A 123 13.15 -3.05 8.50
CA LEU A 123 12.09 -3.77 7.80
C LEU A 123 11.01 -4.26 8.77
N TRP A 124 11.40 -4.93 9.85
CA TRP A 124 10.45 -5.42 10.86
C TRP A 124 9.74 -4.29 11.60
N LEU A 125 10.44 -3.19 11.90
CA LEU A 125 9.83 -1.99 12.48
C LEU A 125 8.80 -1.36 11.54
N GLY A 126 9.09 -1.30 10.24
CA GLY A 126 8.14 -0.84 9.23
C GLY A 126 6.90 -1.73 9.17
N ALA A 127 7.10 -3.06 9.08
CA ALA A 127 6.00 -4.02 9.08
C ALA A 127 5.14 -3.94 10.36
N ALA A 128 5.77 -3.81 11.53
CA ALA A 128 5.08 -3.64 12.80
C ALA A 128 4.28 -2.33 12.85
N SER A 129 4.85 -1.23 12.35
CA SER A 129 4.17 0.07 12.25
C SER A 129 2.93 -0.02 11.35
N MET A 130 3.05 -0.68 10.20
CA MET A 130 1.93 -0.90 9.28
C MET A 130 0.85 -1.81 9.88
N ALA A 131 1.23 -2.86 10.62
CA ALA A 131 0.28 -3.71 11.34
C ALA A 131 -0.46 -2.95 12.45
N ILE A 132 0.23 -2.04 13.14
CA ILE A 132 -0.35 -1.16 14.15
C ILE A 132 -1.37 -0.21 13.51
N ILE A 133 -1.02 0.46 12.40
CA ILE A 133 -1.95 1.31 11.64
C ILE A 133 -3.17 0.50 11.17
N GLY A 134 -2.94 -0.72 10.66
CA GLY A 134 -3.99 -1.64 10.21
C GLY A 134 -4.95 -2.10 11.31
N LYS A 135 -4.63 -1.90 12.59
CA LYS A 135 -5.57 -2.18 13.70
C LYS A 135 -6.70 -1.15 13.77
N TRP A 136 -6.44 0.08 13.30
CA TRP A 136 -7.39 1.19 13.32
C TRP A 136 -7.99 1.50 11.95
N ALA A 137 -7.47 0.88 10.91
CA ALA A 137 -8.10 0.81 9.59
C ALA A 137 -9.08 -0.38 9.53
#